data_AF-A0AAE7AGM6-F1
#
_entry.id   AF-A0AAE7AGM6-F1
#
_cell.length_a   1.000
_cell.length_b   1.000
_cell.length_c   1.000
_cell.angle_alpha   90.00
_cell.angle_beta   90.00
_cell.angle_gamma   90.00
#
_symmetry.space_group_name_H-M   'P 1'
#
loop_
_entity.id
_entity.type
_entity.pdbx_description
1 polymer ?
#
loop_
_entity_poly.entity_id
_entity_poly.type
_entity_poly.pdbx_seq_one_letter_code
_entity_poly.pdbx_strand_id
1 'polypeptide(L)'
;MQQLQLTIDQDSQLLNELVSAVRSPTLSRSAKLAEIGRILAHFDLPIEAPRVAGQLWSATDLGKELGVSAQAIGRLANQHQLKRPAFGEYRLDQAVSSRKQVECFLYNRAGRDEITRLMRTNRCSNSSTHVPGG
;
A
#
# COMPACT_ATOMS: atom_id res chain seq x y z
N MET A 1 27.23 -34.12 2.05
CA MET A 1 26.24 -34.82 1.21
C MET A 1 24.97 -35.16 2.00
N GLN A 2 25.04 -35.87 3.14
CA GLN A 2 23.84 -36.21 3.93
C GLN A 2 23.08 -34.98 4.49
N GLN A 3 23.80 -33.95 4.95
CA GLN A 3 23.19 -32.72 5.49
C GLN A 3 22.44 -31.89 4.44
N LEU A 4 22.91 -31.88 3.18
CA LEU A 4 22.26 -31.20 2.07
C LEU A 4 20.94 -31.87 1.68
N GLN A 5 20.89 -33.21 1.71
CA GLN A 5 19.68 -33.97 1.40
C GLN A 5 18.58 -33.71 2.46
N LEU A 6 18.96 -33.67 3.74
CA LEU A 6 18.05 -33.38 4.84
C LEU A 6 17.41 -31.99 4.74
N THR A 7 18.18 -30.97 4.32
CA THR A 7 17.66 -29.61 4.09
C THR A 7 16.66 -29.57 2.94
N ILE A 8 16.97 -30.25 1.82
CA ILE A 8 16.07 -30.29 0.64
C ILE A 8 14.74 -30.99 0.99
N ASP A 9 14.80 -32.06 1.78
CA ASP A 9 13.60 -32.81 2.20
C ASP A 9 12.73 -31.95 3.14
N GLN A 10 13.35 -31.21 4.05
CA GLN A 10 12.66 -30.29 4.96
C GLN A 10 12.02 -29.11 4.22
N ASP A 11 12.73 -28.48 3.26
CA ASP A 11 12.19 -27.39 2.45
C ASP A 11 10.99 -27.86 1.62
N SER A 12 11.06 -29.08 1.08
CA SER A 12 9.97 -29.69 0.32
C SER A 12 8.73 -29.93 1.18
N GLN A 13 8.91 -30.33 2.45
CA GLN A 13 7.81 -30.48 3.40
C GLN A 13 7.14 -29.14 3.72
N LEU A 14 7.93 -28.10 3.97
CA LEU A 14 7.42 -26.75 4.24
C LEU A 14 6.64 -26.17 3.07
N LEU A 15 7.06 -26.42 1.83
CA LEU A 15 6.30 -26.02 0.64
C LEU A 15 4.95 -26.73 0.54
N ASN A 16 4.89 -28.01 0.88
CA ASN A 16 3.63 -28.76 0.91
C ASN A 16 2.69 -28.25 2.02
N GLU A 17 3.22 -27.97 3.21
CA GLU A 17 2.47 -27.36 4.30
C GLU A 17 1.90 -25.99 3.90
N LEU A 18 2.68 -25.17 3.20
CA LEU A 18 2.25 -23.86 2.71
C LEU A 18 1.06 -24.00 1.75
N VAL A 19 1.17 -24.90 0.77
CA VAL A 19 0.09 -25.15 -0.20
C VAL A 19 -1.16 -25.68 0.50
N SER A 20 -1.01 -26.59 1.46
CA SER A 20 -2.10 -27.14 2.26
C SER A 20 -2.81 -26.06 3.08
N ALA A 21 -2.06 -25.19 3.76
CA ALA A 21 -2.59 -24.09 4.56
C ALA A 21 -3.41 -23.11 3.70
N VAL A 22 -2.87 -22.71 2.54
CA VAL A 22 -3.55 -21.80 1.61
C VAL A 22 -4.87 -22.40 1.10
N ARG A 23 -4.82 -23.67 0.68
CA ARG A 23 -5.96 -24.36 0.06
C ARG A 23 -6.97 -24.95 1.04
N SER A 24 -6.64 -25.01 2.33
CA SER A 24 -7.51 -25.64 3.33
C SER A 24 -8.91 -25.00 3.35
N PRO A 25 -9.99 -25.79 3.19
CA PRO A 25 -11.35 -25.28 3.31
C PRO A 25 -11.80 -25.11 4.76
N THR A 26 -11.07 -25.70 5.73
CA THR A 26 -11.44 -25.73 7.14
C THR A 26 -10.76 -24.66 7.98
N LEU A 27 -9.61 -24.14 7.54
CA LEU A 27 -8.89 -23.10 8.26
C LEU A 27 -9.54 -21.73 8.09
N SER A 28 -9.73 -21.03 9.20
CA SER A 28 -10.12 -19.62 9.21
C SER A 28 -9.03 -18.75 8.59
N ARG A 29 -9.40 -17.54 8.11
CA ARG A 29 -8.44 -16.61 7.51
C ARG A 29 -7.26 -16.29 8.44
N SER A 30 -7.50 -16.12 9.73
CA SER A 30 -6.45 -15.86 10.72
C SER A 30 -5.54 -17.08 10.91
N ALA A 31 -6.11 -18.29 10.96
CA ALA A 31 -5.34 -19.53 11.07
C ALA A 31 -4.46 -19.77 9.83
N LYS A 32 -4.98 -19.49 8.63
CA LYS A 32 -4.17 -19.56 7.39
C LYS A 32 -2.99 -18.60 7.42
N LEU A 33 -3.22 -17.35 7.82
CA LEU A 33 -2.16 -16.33 7.88
C LEU A 33 -1.09 -16.67 8.93
N ALA A 34 -1.50 -17.20 10.09
CA ALA A 34 -0.57 -17.64 11.12
C ALA A 34 0.35 -18.75 10.62
N GLU A 35 -0.20 -19.73 9.90
CA GLU A 35 0.58 -20.86 9.38
C GLU A 35 1.53 -20.44 8.26
N ILE A 36 1.06 -19.59 7.33
CA ILE A 36 1.92 -18.99 6.30
C ILE A 36 3.06 -18.20 6.96
N GLY A 37 2.76 -17.41 8.00
CA GLY A 37 3.76 -16.64 8.72
C GLY A 37 4.83 -17.51 9.39
N ARG A 38 4.40 -18.62 10.03
CA ARG A 38 5.31 -19.61 10.63
C ARG A 38 6.28 -20.20 9.60
N ILE A 39 5.75 -20.59 8.43
CA ILE A 39 6.56 -21.20 7.36
C ILE A 39 7.55 -20.19 6.79
N LEU A 40 7.12 -18.96 6.49
CA LEU A 40 8.00 -17.94 5.94
C LEU A 40 9.08 -17.49 6.93
N ALA A 41 8.80 -17.49 8.23
CA ALA A 41 9.80 -17.22 9.26
C ALA A 41 10.94 -18.24 9.27
N HIS A 42 10.70 -19.49 8.83
CA HIS A 42 11.78 -20.48 8.67
C HIS A 42 12.80 -20.08 7.61
N PHE A 43 12.39 -19.29 6.62
CA PHE A 43 13.24 -18.79 5.54
C PHE A 43 13.76 -17.36 5.80
N ASP A 44 13.77 -16.91 7.05
CA ASP A 44 14.14 -15.55 7.44
C ASP A 44 13.27 -14.46 6.75
N LEU A 45 12.03 -14.81 6.38
CA LEU A 45 11.03 -13.92 5.81
C LEU A 45 9.85 -13.72 6.78
N PRO A 46 10.06 -13.21 8.01
CA PRO A 46 8.98 -13.01 8.95
C PRO A 46 7.99 -11.99 8.37
N ILE A 47 6.79 -12.45 8.02
CA ILE A 47 5.69 -11.58 7.67
C ILE A 47 4.96 -11.20 8.95
N GLU A 48 4.86 -9.90 9.23
CA GLU A 48 3.87 -9.45 10.20
C GLU A 48 2.49 -9.79 9.64
N ALA A 49 1.64 -10.44 10.47
CA ALA A 49 0.25 -10.67 10.10
C ALA A 49 -0.32 -9.35 9.58
N PRO A 50 -0.94 -9.32 8.39
CA PRO A 50 -1.37 -8.08 7.78
C PRO A 50 -2.28 -7.39 8.78
N ARG A 51 -1.78 -6.29 9.38
CA ARG A 51 -2.65 -5.35 10.07
C ARG A 51 -3.72 -5.03 9.04
N VAL A 52 -4.99 -5.05 9.45
CA VAL A 52 -6.06 -4.53 8.62
C VAL A 52 -5.84 -3.02 8.53
N ALA A 53 -4.80 -2.61 7.80
CA ALA A 53 -4.65 -1.28 7.30
C ALA A 53 -5.88 -1.11 6.42
N GLY A 54 -6.79 -0.23 6.84
CA GLY A 54 -7.88 0.18 5.97
C GLY A 54 -7.31 0.51 4.60
N GLN A 55 -8.13 0.36 3.56
CA GLN A 55 -7.76 0.65 2.18
C GLN A 55 -6.87 1.89 2.12
N LEU A 56 -5.69 1.74 1.51
CA LEU A 56 -4.81 2.85 1.22
C LEU A 56 -4.89 3.18 -0.27
N TRP A 57 -4.63 4.43 -0.60
CA TRP A 57 -4.63 4.94 -1.97
C TRP A 57 -3.29 5.60 -2.28
N SER A 58 -2.72 5.29 -3.44
CA SER A 58 -1.58 6.05 -3.94
C SER A 58 -2.04 7.43 -4.45
N ALA A 59 -1.09 8.34 -4.66
CA ALA A 59 -1.37 9.60 -5.35
C ALA A 59 -1.93 9.37 -6.77
N THR A 60 -1.56 8.24 -7.41
CA THR A 60 -2.07 7.84 -8.72
C THR A 60 -3.53 7.43 -8.65
N ASP A 61 -3.93 6.66 -7.63
CA ASP A 61 -5.31 6.22 -7.45
C ASP A 61 -6.22 7.42 -7.17
N LEU A 62 -5.82 8.29 -6.25
CA LEU A 62 -6.54 9.52 -5.95
C LEU A 62 -6.60 10.47 -7.15
N GLY A 63 -5.52 10.54 -7.94
CA GLY A 63 -5.48 11.31 -9.17
C GLY A 63 -6.52 10.83 -10.18
N LYS A 64 -6.57 9.52 -10.42
CA LYS A 64 -7.57 8.91 -11.31
C LYS A 64 -9.00 9.17 -10.82
N GLU A 65 -9.24 9.03 -9.52
CA GLU A 65 -10.56 9.25 -8.91
C GLU A 65 -11.02 10.72 -9.05
N LEU A 66 -10.11 11.67 -8.85
CA LEU A 66 -10.42 13.10 -8.83
C LEU A 66 -10.24 13.78 -10.20
N GLY A 67 -9.85 13.04 -11.24
CA GLY A 67 -9.60 13.54 -12.58
C GLY A 67 -8.38 14.48 -12.67
N VAL A 68 -7.31 14.21 -11.91
CA VAL A 68 -6.07 15.00 -11.86
C VAL A 68 -4.84 14.11 -11.92
N SER A 69 -3.67 14.69 -12.18
CA SER A 69 -2.42 13.91 -12.19
C SER A 69 -1.95 13.56 -10.77
N ALA A 70 -1.25 12.44 -10.62
CA ALA A 70 -0.62 12.05 -9.36
C ALA A 70 0.32 13.14 -8.81
N GLN A 71 0.99 13.86 -9.71
CA GLN A 71 1.85 15.00 -9.36
C GLN A 71 1.05 16.16 -8.75
N ALA A 72 -0.16 16.44 -9.24
CA ALA A 72 -1.02 17.47 -8.66
C ALA A 72 -1.44 17.10 -7.22
N ILE A 73 -1.78 15.82 -6.98
CA ILE A 73 -2.05 15.29 -5.64
C ILE A 73 -0.82 15.45 -4.74
N GLY A 74 0.37 15.06 -5.22
CA GLY A 74 1.61 15.17 -4.46
C GLY A 74 1.97 16.60 -4.07
N ARG A 75 1.78 17.56 -4.99
CA ARG A 75 1.98 19.00 -4.70
C ARG A 75 1.00 19.51 -3.66
N LEU A 76 -0.28 19.19 -3.79
CA LEU A 76 -1.31 19.59 -2.83
C LEU A 76 -1.02 19.01 -1.44
N ALA A 77 -0.66 17.72 -1.37
CA ALA A 77 -0.31 17.07 -0.11
C ALA A 77 0.92 17.68 0.55
N ASN A 78 1.95 18.06 -0.21
CA ASN A 78 3.11 18.78 0.34
C ASN A 78 2.72 20.16 0.87
N GLN A 79 1.92 20.93 0.10
CA GLN A 79 1.49 22.28 0.46
C GLN A 79 0.69 22.32 1.77
N HIS A 80 -0.18 21.31 1.98
CA HIS A 80 -1.00 21.20 3.19
C HIS A 80 -0.41 20.26 4.25
N GLN A 81 0.85 19.84 4.07
CA GLN A 81 1.57 18.96 5.00
C GLN A 81 0.79 17.66 5.31
N LEU A 82 0.14 17.05 4.32
CA LEU A 82 -0.66 15.84 4.50
C LEU A 82 0.20 14.57 4.57
N LYS A 83 1.49 14.64 4.24
CA LYS A 83 2.41 13.49 4.31
C LYS A 83 2.91 13.24 5.73
N ARG A 84 1.99 12.89 6.63
CA ARG A 84 2.25 12.58 8.04
C ARG A 84 1.44 11.36 8.48
N PRO A 85 1.83 10.68 9.58
CA PRO A 85 1.20 9.42 10.01
C PRO A 85 -0.32 9.47 10.16
N ALA A 86 -0.89 10.63 10.50
CA ALA A 86 -2.34 10.80 10.63
C ALA A 86 -3.12 10.56 9.32
N PHE A 87 -2.51 10.80 8.16
CA PHE A 87 -3.17 10.78 6.85
C PHE A 87 -2.68 9.65 5.94
N GLY A 88 -1.76 8.81 6.42
CA GLY A 88 -1.18 7.76 5.61
C GLY A 88 0.19 7.32 6.10
N GLU A 89 0.86 6.55 5.25
CA GLU A 89 2.18 5.98 5.54
C GLU A 89 3.03 5.90 4.28
N TYR A 90 4.34 5.90 4.47
CA TYR A 90 5.29 5.65 3.39
C TYR A 90 5.47 4.14 3.20
N ARG A 91 5.41 3.68 1.95
CA ARG A 91 5.74 2.31 1.55
C ARG A 91 6.74 2.31 0.41
N LEU A 92 7.60 1.30 0.37
CA LEU A 92 8.43 1.04 -0.80
C LEU A 92 7.54 0.45 -1.90
N ASP A 93 7.54 1.12 -3.05
CA ASP A 93 6.87 0.66 -4.26
C ASP A 93 7.89 0.55 -5.40
N GLN A 94 7.60 -0.28 -6.40
CA GLN A 94 8.45 -0.36 -7.59
C GLN A 94 8.13 0.81 -8.53
N ALA A 95 9.17 1.49 -9.03
CA ALA A 95 8.98 2.54 -10.03
C ALA A 95 8.31 1.99 -11.29
N VAL A 96 7.33 2.72 -11.84
CA VAL A 96 6.59 2.28 -13.05
C VAL A 96 7.51 2.03 -14.26
N SER A 97 8.60 2.78 -14.37
CA SER A 97 9.53 2.74 -15.50
C SER A 97 10.86 2.02 -15.23
N SER A 98 11.06 1.48 -14.02
CA SER A 98 12.35 0.89 -13.62
C SER A 98 12.18 -0.19 -12.55
N ARG A 99 13.20 -1.04 -12.37
CA ARG A 99 13.27 -1.97 -11.23
C ARG A 99 13.68 -1.29 -9.92
N LYS A 100 13.90 0.03 -9.93
CA LYS A 100 14.23 0.81 -8.73
C LYS A 100 13.04 0.81 -7.76
N GLN A 101 13.33 0.59 -6.47
CA GLN A 101 12.38 0.83 -5.39
C GLN A 101 12.35 2.33 -5.06
N VAL A 102 11.15 2.87 -4.93
CA VAL A 102 10.91 4.28 -4.62
C VAL A 102 9.92 4.35 -3.46
N GLU A 103 10.23 5.19 -2.48
CA GLU A 103 9.32 5.45 -1.37
C GLU A 103 8.12 6.27 -1.85
N CYS A 104 6.92 5.75 -1.62
CA CYS A 104 5.65 6.35 -2.02
C CYS A 104 4.76 6.54 -0.78
N PHE A 105 4.16 7.73 -0.65
CA PHE A 105 3.18 7.98 0.40
C PHE A 105 1.81 7.45 -0.03
N LEU A 106 1.27 6.53 0.75
CA LEU A 106 -0.07 5.99 0.58
C LEU A 106 -1.02 6.63 1.59
N TYR A 107 -2.11 7.20 1.08
CA TYR A 107 -3.10 7.91 1.86
C TYR A 107 -4.09 6.93 2.48
N ASN A 108 -4.38 7.09 3.75
CA ASN A 108 -5.50 6.43 4.41
C ASN A 108 -6.82 7.17 4.08
N ARG A 109 -7.93 6.70 4.64
CA ARG A 109 -9.24 7.33 4.42
C ARG A 109 -9.26 8.82 4.80
N ALA A 110 -8.66 9.19 5.94
CA ALA A 110 -8.59 10.59 6.36
C ALA A 110 -7.78 11.44 5.37
N GLY A 111 -6.67 10.91 4.85
CA GLY A 111 -5.86 11.60 3.83
C GLY A 111 -6.61 11.79 2.52
N ARG A 112 -7.34 10.76 2.06
CA ARG A 112 -8.22 10.85 0.89
C ARG A 112 -9.31 11.91 1.06
N ASP A 113 -10.00 11.90 2.20
CA ASP A 113 -11.09 12.83 2.49
C ASP A 113 -10.58 14.29 2.50
N GLU A 114 -9.42 14.53 3.11
CA GLU A 114 -8.81 15.86 3.17
C GLU A 114 -8.31 16.35 1.81
N ILE A 115 -7.67 15.49 1.01
CA ILE A 115 -7.30 15.82 -0.38
C ILE A 115 -8.53 16.19 -1.20
N THR A 116 -9.61 15.42 -1.05
CA THR A 116 -10.86 15.67 -1.77
C THR A 116 -11.47 17.02 -1.36
N ARG A 117 -11.46 17.35 -0.06
CA ARG A 117 -11.93 18.63 0.47
C ARG A 117 -11.14 19.79 -0.12
N LEU A 118 -9.81 19.73 -0.06
CA LEU A 118 -8.91 20.77 -0.57
C LEU A 118 -9.05 20.98 -2.08
N MET A 119 -9.22 19.90 -2.85
CA MET A 119 -9.45 19.98 -4.30
C MET A 119 -10.77 20.69 -4.64
N ARG A 120 -11.82 20.52 -3.82
CA ARG A 120 -13.09 21.26 -4.00
C ARG A 120 -12.92 22.74 -3.65
N THR A 121 -12.25 23.05 -2.54
CA THR A 121 -12.01 24.43 -2.12
C THR A 121 -11.21 25.21 -3.17
N ASN A 122 -10.14 24.61 -3.72
CA ASN A 122 -9.30 25.26 -4.74
C ASN A 122 -10.05 25.55 -6.06
N ARG A 123 -11.08 24.78 -6.41
CA ARG A 123 -11.92 25.08 -7.58
C ARG A 123 -12.86 26.27 -7.34
N CYS A 124 -13.21 26.58 -6.09
CA CYS A 124 -14.10 27.68 -5.74
C CYS A 124 -13.38 29.04 -5.64
N SER A 125 -12.09 29.06 -5.24
CA SER A 125 -11.30 30.30 -5.16
C SER A 125 -10.86 30.83 -6.53
N ASN A 126 -10.69 29.95 -7.53
CA ASN A 126 -10.23 30.35 -8.87
C ASN A 126 -11.34 30.92 -9.78
N SER A 127 -12.61 30.93 -9.36
CA SER A 127 -13.72 31.49 -10.14
C SER A 127 -14.05 32.95 -9.80
N SER A 128 -13.27 33.62 -8.94
CA SER A 128 -13.57 35.00 -8.46
C SER A 128 -12.71 36.10 -9.11
N THR A 129 -11.92 35.81 -10.14
CA THR A 129 -11.12 36.83 -10.85
C THR A 129 -11.45 36.85 -12.34
N HIS A 130 -12.63 37.35 -12.67
CA HIS A 130 -12.90 37.91 -14.00
C HIS A 130 -13.84 39.11 -13.85
N VAL A 131 -13.25 40.30 -13.67
CA VAL A 131 -13.96 41.57 -13.83
C VAL A 131 -13.61 42.08 -15.23
N PRO A 132 -14.52 42.08 -16.21
CA PRO A 132 -14.31 42.84 -17.43
C PRO A 132 -14.66 44.29 -17.12
N GLY A 133 -13.64 45.12 -16.88
CA GLY A 133 -13.77 46.58 -16.83
C GLY A 133 -13.22 47.17 -18.12
N GLY A 134 -14.10 47.77 -18.92
CA GLY A 134 -13.78 48.51 -20.14
C GLY A 134 -13.44 49.97 -19.89
#